data_AF-A0A182SKF3-F1
#
_entry.id   AF-A0A182SKF3-F1
#
_cell.length_a   1.000
_cell.length_b   1.000
_cell.length_c   1.000
_cell.angle_alpha   90.00
_cell.angle_beta   90.00
_cell.angle_gamma   90.00
#
_symmetry.space_group_name_H-M   'P 1'
#
loop_
_entity.id
_entity.type
_entity.pdbx_description
1 polymer ?
#
loop_
_entity_poly.entity_id
_entity_poly.type
_entity_poly.pdbx_seq_one_letter_code
_entity_poly.pdbx_strand_id
1 'polypeptide(L)'
;MPSFKEMLFNEAIPLVYNRAPELAPKLVHQLMAVCFEYYLNQMLNDTEDRARTSADCWKKIFEILDFCGKILKWEPFVLYKKSWSKDVYCQKIIHIYNLDPFRSTESKQILFCATIVFVLALQDYIGYSKLRSKDGITETEVILVEALKDVTPEVKRRAHEGVLEIPHILVNAPVSPDAPNCLLACQSCWQLLHSNDVMKADFAQLILCIPQLSGWVQKFLIDLYASTGTTMTQLEKSVRQFALTLVQGPPTVHLFEQMGTILKHLPHAPSRGYYLENVSLGQTARVLMLMPLTKRAILHYLVQTLIVLLKPKLIDVECSSSLLGNLLVLSQLNWPHESTTVEIIFEIIKTRRLFAYLHFTNYVIQAEIIEEFMHLWTHSPEVKLELAMPQQSLATGARRIGTRGADKGVKEDFKQIIRQQVARSNDDIDELLLQFLQQQQVMLVQNVFDK
;
A
#
# COMPACT_ATOMS: atom_id res chain seq x y z
N MET A 1 34.10 22.31 24.93
CA MET A 1 33.10 22.91 25.85
C MET A 1 31.76 22.29 25.48
N PRO A 2 31.07 21.57 26.38
CA PRO A 2 29.73 21.09 26.10
C PRO A 2 28.82 22.27 25.75
N SER A 3 27.86 22.03 24.85
CA SER A 3 26.89 23.07 24.48
C SER A 3 26.08 23.49 25.72
N PHE A 4 25.58 24.73 25.75
CA PHE A 4 24.71 25.19 26.84
C PHE A 4 23.49 24.28 27.06
N LYS A 5 22.99 23.62 26.00
CA LYS A 5 21.88 22.64 26.09
C LYS A 5 22.31 21.35 26.80
N GLU A 6 23.52 20.84 26.51
CA GLU A 6 24.08 19.66 27.18
C GLU A 6 24.26 19.90 28.68
N MET A 7 24.86 21.03 29.07
CA MET A 7 25.03 21.38 30.49
C MET A 7 23.67 21.52 31.18
N LEU A 8 22.69 22.15 30.52
CA LEU A 8 21.36 22.34 31.08
C LEU A 8 20.67 21.00 31.39
N PHE A 9 20.68 20.06 30.45
CA PHE A 9 19.91 18.82 30.59
C PHE A 9 20.66 17.70 31.33
N ASN A 10 21.99 17.63 31.20
CA ASN A 10 22.78 16.56 31.82
C ASN A 10 23.33 16.93 33.20
N GLU A 11 23.46 18.22 33.51
CA GLU A 11 24.04 18.68 34.77
C GLU A 11 23.05 19.51 35.59
N ALA A 12 22.50 20.60 35.04
CA ALA A 12 21.73 21.57 35.81
C ALA A 12 20.34 21.07 36.23
N ILE A 13 19.53 20.54 35.30
CA ILE A 13 18.19 20.01 35.63
C ILE A 13 18.26 18.85 36.64
N PRO A 14 19.17 17.87 36.48
CA PRO A 14 19.30 16.78 37.45
C PRO A 14 19.50 17.21 38.89
N LEU A 15 20.22 18.32 39.12
CA LEU A 15 20.47 18.87 40.46
C LEU A 15 19.21 19.43 41.13
N VAL A 16 18.20 19.82 40.34
CA VAL A 16 16.98 20.47 40.83
C VAL A 16 15.73 19.57 40.76
N TYR A 17 15.84 18.32 40.30
CA TYR A 17 14.69 17.39 40.26
C TYR A 17 14.01 17.21 41.62
N ASN A 18 14.79 17.13 42.70
CA ASN A 18 14.27 16.90 44.04
C ASN A 18 13.69 18.17 44.69
N ARG A 19 14.06 19.35 44.20
CA ARG A 19 13.59 20.65 44.70
C ARG A 19 13.45 21.62 43.54
N ALA A 20 12.29 21.52 42.88
CA ALA A 20 12.01 22.34 41.71
C ALA A 20 12.02 23.83 42.07
N PRO A 21 12.72 24.68 41.28
CA PRO A 21 12.73 26.11 41.50
C PRO A 21 11.37 26.73 41.15
N GLU A 22 11.04 27.85 41.80
CA GLU A 22 9.92 28.68 41.37
C GLU A 22 10.29 29.39 40.07
N LEU A 23 9.69 28.95 38.97
CA LEU A 23 9.91 29.50 37.64
C LEU A 23 8.62 30.09 37.09
N ALA A 24 8.74 31.23 36.41
CA ALA A 24 7.62 31.80 35.67
C ALA A 24 7.14 30.81 34.59
N PRO A 25 5.82 30.63 34.39
CA PRO A 25 5.29 29.63 33.46
C PRO A 25 5.86 29.69 32.04
N LYS A 26 6.14 30.91 31.53
CA LYS A 26 6.77 31.12 30.23
C LYS A 26 8.15 30.45 30.12
N LEU A 27 8.97 30.54 31.17
CA LEU A 27 10.29 29.90 31.20
C LEU A 27 10.18 28.38 31.26
N VAL A 28 9.18 27.85 31.99
CA VAL A 28 8.92 26.40 32.04
C VAL A 28 8.51 25.86 30.67
N HIS A 29 7.63 26.57 29.94
CA HIS A 29 7.27 26.20 28.57
C HIS A 29 8.46 26.27 27.61
N GLN A 30 9.32 27.29 27.73
CA GLN A 30 10.55 27.39 26.95
C GLN A 30 11.52 26.24 27.26
N LEU A 31 11.65 25.87 28.53
CA LEU A 31 12.47 24.72 28.96
C LEU A 31 12.00 23.42 28.29
N MET A 32 10.68 23.18 28.26
CA MET A 32 10.10 22.03 27.55
C MET A 32 10.36 22.07 26.04
N ALA A 33 10.18 23.22 25.40
CA ALA A 33 10.45 23.37 23.97
C ALA A 33 11.92 23.09 23.63
N VAL A 34 12.86 23.66 24.40
CA VAL A 34 14.31 23.45 24.21
C VAL A 34 14.70 22.00 24.50
N CYS A 35 14.06 21.34 25.47
CA CYS A 35 14.23 19.91 25.74
C CYS A 35 13.81 19.06 24.54
N PHE A 36 12.61 19.34 24.02
CA PHE A 36 12.05 18.62 22.89
C PHE A 36 12.95 18.76 21.66
N GLU A 37 13.38 19.99 21.35
CA GLU A 37 14.34 20.27 20.28
C GLU A 37 15.67 19.52 20.47
N TYR A 38 16.26 19.57 21.67
CA TYR A 38 17.57 18.97 21.95
C TYR A 38 17.55 17.44 21.75
N TYR A 39 16.64 16.74 22.44
CA TYR A 39 16.60 15.28 22.40
C TYR A 39 16.09 14.72 21.07
N LEU A 40 15.15 15.40 20.40
CA LEU A 40 14.72 14.95 19.07
C LEU A 40 15.81 15.12 18.02
N ASN A 41 16.55 16.23 18.01
CA ASN A 41 17.69 16.37 17.12
C ASN A 41 18.76 15.29 17.41
N GLN A 42 19.02 14.99 18.68
CA GLN A 42 19.93 13.89 19.05
C GLN A 42 19.46 12.53 18.52
N MET A 43 18.15 12.25 18.59
CA MET A 43 17.57 11.00 18.11
C MET A 43 17.54 10.90 16.57
N LEU A 44 17.34 12.02 15.88
CA LEU A 44 17.25 12.10 14.42
C LEU A 44 18.63 12.12 13.76
N ASN A 45 19.69 12.45 14.50
CA ASN A 45 21.06 12.38 14.02
C ASN A 45 21.54 10.92 13.95
N ASP A 46 22.32 10.61 12.91
CA ASP A 46 22.77 9.24 12.64
C ASP A 46 23.82 8.80 13.67
N THR A 47 23.45 7.85 14.53
CA THR A 47 24.32 7.27 15.57
C THR A 47 24.37 5.75 15.42
N GLU A 48 25.53 5.14 15.71
CA GLU A 48 25.77 3.69 15.58
C GLU A 48 24.78 2.85 16.42
N ASP A 49 24.28 3.40 17.54
CA ASP A 49 23.36 2.75 18.48
C ASP A 49 21.95 3.40 18.51
N ARG A 50 21.40 3.72 17.33
CA ARG A 50 20.13 4.47 17.16
C ARG A 50 18.96 3.99 18.04
N ALA A 51 18.79 2.68 18.22
CA ALA A 51 17.67 2.13 18.99
C ALA A 51 17.79 2.40 20.50
N ARG A 52 19.00 2.36 21.05
CA ARG A 52 19.27 2.64 22.46
C ARG A 52 19.18 4.14 22.73
N THR A 53 19.84 4.94 21.89
CA THR A 53 19.78 6.40 21.93
C THR A 53 18.34 6.90 21.89
N SER A 54 17.51 6.37 20.97
CA SER A 54 16.08 6.72 20.86
C SER A 54 15.30 6.48 22.15
N ALA A 55 15.44 5.29 22.76
CA ALA A 55 14.72 4.96 23.99
C ALA A 55 15.14 5.84 25.17
N ASP A 56 16.43 6.16 25.28
CA ASP A 56 16.96 7.03 26.32
C ASP A 56 16.49 8.49 26.13
N CYS A 57 16.50 9.01 24.89
CA CYS A 57 15.95 10.32 24.54
C CYS A 57 14.48 10.45 24.91
N TRP A 58 13.65 9.46 24.57
CA TRP A 58 12.23 9.47 24.95
C TRP A 58 12.03 9.45 26.46
N LYS A 59 12.77 8.60 27.18
CA LYS A 59 12.73 8.59 28.64
C LYS A 59 13.00 9.98 29.22
N LYS A 60 14.01 10.70 28.71
CA LYS A 60 14.35 12.06 29.13
C LYS A 60 13.28 13.09 28.80
N ILE A 61 12.68 13.04 27.61
CA ILE A 61 11.57 13.92 27.23
C ILE A 61 10.40 13.77 28.21
N PHE A 62 10.03 12.53 28.56
CA PHE A 62 8.94 12.26 29.50
C PHE A 62 9.28 12.64 30.95
N GLU A 63 10.53 12.43 31.40
CA GLU A 63 11.01 12.89 32.72
C GLU A 63 10.90 14.42 32.85
N ILE A 64 11.26 15.15 31.80
CA ILE A 64 11.19 16.62 31.79
C ILE A 64 9.74 17.11 31.69
N LEU A 65 8.89 16.42 30.92
CA LEU A 65 7.45 16.70 30.89
C LEU A 65 6.83 16.58 32.30
N ASP A 66 7.15 15.51 33.04
CA ASP A 66 6.68 15.31 34.42
C ASP A 66 7.23 16.38 35.38
N PHE A 67 8.52 16.70 35.29
CA PHE A 67 9.14 17.74 36.11
C PHE A 67 8.51 19.13 35.86
N CYS A 68 8.39 19.53 34.61
CA CYS A 68 7.76 20.81 34.25
C CYS A 68 6.26 20.82 34.60
N GLY A 69 5.57 19.70 34.42
CA GLY A 69 4.18 19.53 34.82
C GLY A 69 3.98 19.73 36.32
N LYS A 70 4.89 19.23 37.17
CA LYS A 70 4.86 19.46 38.62
C LYS A 70 5.00 20.94 38.98
N ILE A 71 5.89 21.68 38.32
CA ILE A 71 6.06 23.14 38.53
C ILE A 71 4.78 23.89 38.15
N LEU A 72 4.17 23.50 37.02
CA LEU A 72 2.96 24.13 36.48
C LEU A 72 1.66 23.61 37.12
N LYS A 73 1.75 22.62 38.03
CA LYS A 73 0.62 21.94 38.67
C LYS A 73 -0.35 21.31 37.65
N TRP A 74 0.22 20.74 36.58
CA TRP A 74 -0.52 19.99 35.57
C TRP A 74 -0.96 18.63 36.09
N GLU A 75 -2.03 18.12 35.51
CA GLU A 75 -2.46 16.73 35.71
C GLU A 75 -1.33 15.78 35.26
N PRO A 76 -0.88 14.81 36.09
CA PRO A 76 0.22 13.93 35.71
C PRO A 76 -0.05 13.17 34.40
N PHE A 77 0.95 13.11 33.53
CA PHE A 77 0.87 12.36 32.27
C PHE A 77 1.44 10.94 32.40
N VAL A 78 1.31 10.13 31.35
CA VAL A 78 1.82 8.76 31.32
C VAL A 78 3.34 8.77 31.13
N LEU A 79 4.06 8.02 31.97
CA LEU A 79 5.51 7.83 31.84
C LEU A 79 5.86 7.01 30.60
N TYR A 80 7.02 7.25 30.00
CA TYR A 80 7.50 6.47 28.85
C TYR A 80 7.66 4.98 29.17
N LYS A 81 7.15 4.14 28.29
CA LYS A 81 7.41 2.69 28.25
C LYS A 81 7.84 2.31 26.84
N LYS A 82 8.83 1.43 26.69
CA LYS A 82 9.25 0.96 25.35
C LYS A 82 8.10 0.30 24.58
N SER A 83 7.28 -0.48 25.29
CA SER A 83 6.03 -1.06 24.80
C SER A 83 4.84 -0.14 25.08
N TRP A 84 4.93 1.13 24.68
CA TRP A 84 3.86 2.09 24.94
C TRP A 84 2.58 1.68 24.21
N SER A 85 1.44 1.79 24.91
CA SER A 85 0.12 1.52 24.33
C SER A 85 -0.44 2.81 23.76
N LYS A 86 -0.59 2.87 22.43
CA LYS A 86 -1.10 4.06 21.74
C LYS A 86 -2.45 4.52 22.32
N ASP A 87 -3.34 3.58 22.62
CA ASP A 87 -4.64 3.84 23.24
C ASP A 87 -4.53 4.49 24.62
N VAL A 88 -3.63 4.01 25.48
CA VAL A 88 -3.47 4.55 26.84
C VAL A 88 -3.05 6.03 26.81
N TYR A 89 -2.15 6.38 25.90
CA TYR A 89 -1.66 7.76 25.78
C TYR A 89 -2.72 8.67 25.16
N CYS A 90 -3.39 8.21 24.10
CA CYS A 90 -4.51 8.93 23.49
C CYS A 90 -5.66 9.14 24.49
N GLN A 91 -6.04 8.11 25.25
CA GLN A 91 -7.06 8.20 26.30
C GLN A 91 -6.68 9.20 27.39
N LYS A 92 -5.40 9.24 27.83
CA LYS A 92 -4.95 10.22 28.82
C LYS A 92 -5.00 11.64 28.28
N ILE A 93 -4.67 11.87 27.00
CA ILE A 93 -4.83 13.18 26.36
C ILE A 93 -6.31 13.59 26.34
N ILE A 94 -7.21 12.70 25.94
CA ILE A 94 -8.66 12.96 25.93
C ILE A 94 -9.17 13.26 27.34
N HIS A 95 -8.70 12.52 28.34
CA HIS A 95 -9.05 12.77 29.74
C HIS A 95 -8.60 14.17 30.20
N ILE A 96 -7.36 14.57 29.93
CA ILE A 96 -6.87 15.92 30.24
C ILE A 96 -7.67 16.99 29.51
N TYR A 97 -7.99 16.77 28.22
CA TYR A 97 -8.84 17.66 27.43
C TYR A 97 -10.23 17.84 28.05
N ASN A 98 -10.84 16.76 28.56
CA ASN A 98 -12.16 16.79 29.18
C ASN A 98 -12.16 17.43 30.57
N LEU A 99 -11.02 17.43 31.29
CA LEU A 99 -10.86 18.09 32.58
C LEU A 99 -10.65 19.60 32.46
N ASP A 100 -10.25 20.11 31.29
CA ASP A 100 -10.00 21.54 31.10
C ASP A 100 -11.33 22.34 31.17
N PRO A 101 -11.51 23.20 32.19
CA PRO A 101 -12.75 23.96 32.39
C PRO A 101 -13.09 24.90 31.23
N PHE A 102 -12.13 25.26 30.40
CA PHE A 102 -12.33 26.14 29.25
C PHE A 102 -12.39 25.39 27.91
N ARG A 103 -12.19 24.06 27.90
CA ARG A 103 -11.85 23.29 26.68
C ARG A 103 -10.84 24.04 25.81
N SER A 104 -9.91 24.75 26.46
CA SER A 104 -9.26 25.88 25.83
C SER A 104 -8.33 25.37 24.76
N THR A 105 -8.53 25.95 23.59
CA THR A 105 -7.65 25.96 22.42
C THR A 105 -6.23 26.49 22.72
N GLU A 106 -5.88 26.72 23.99
CA GLU A 106 -4.62 27.32 24.46
C GLU A 106 -3.91 26.46 25.53
N SER A 107 -4.47 25.31 25.90
CA SER A 107 -3.86 24.44 26.92
C SER A 107 -2.48 23.96 26.48
N LYS A 108 -1.44 24.57 27.05
CA LYS A 108 -0.03 24.21 26.79
C LYS A 108 0.26 22.77 27.20
N GLN A 109 -0.43 22.25 28.22
CA GLN A 109 -0.32 20.84 28.59
C GLN A 109 -0.72 19.92 27.43
N ILE A 110 -1.88 20.18 26.82
CA ILE A 110 -2.39 19.39 25.70
C ILE A 110 -1.46 19.53 24.49
N LEU A 111 -0.99 20.74 24.20
CA LEU A 111 -0.02 21.01 23.13
C LEU A 111 1.23 20.11 23.28
N PHE A 112 1.91 20.13 24.42
CA PHE A 112 3.13 19.35 24.61
C PHE A 112 2.85 17.84 24.63
N CYS A 113 1.83 17.38 25.35
CA CYS A 113 1.47 15.96 25.40
C CYS A 113 1.11 15.41 24.01
N ALA A 114 0.26 16.11 23.25
CA ALA A 114 -0.14 15.70 21.91
C ALA A 114 1.03 15.77 20.92
N THR A 115 1.91 16.77 21.03
CA THR A 115 3.12 16.86 20.19
C THR A 115 4.07 15.69 20.46
N ILE A 116 4.31 15.34 21.73
CA ILE A 116 5.17 14.20 22.11
C ILE A 116 4.59 12.89 21.56
N VAL A 117 3.30 12.64 21.78
CA VAL A 117 2.64 11.41 21.30
C VAL A 117 2.59 11.36 19.77
N PHE A 118 2.35 12.50 19.11
CA PHE A 118 2.40 12.62 17.66
C PHE A 118 3.78 12.23 17.11
N VAL A 119 4.87 12.81 17.62
CA VAL A 119 6.22 12.53 17.11
C VAL A 119 6.65 11.09 17.44
N LEU A 120 6.27 10.57 18.61
CA LEU A 120 6.54 9.17 18.98
C LEU A 120 5.82 8.18 18.04
N ALA A 121 4.53 8.40 17.77
CA ALA A 121 3.77 7.60 16.81
C ALA A 121 4.32 7.73 15.39
N LEU A 122 4.74 8.94 15.01
CA LEU A 122 5.29 9.22 13.69
C LEU A 122 6.62 8.49 13.48
N GLN A 123 7.49 8.44 14.49
CA GLN A 123 8.72 7.67 14.42
C GLN A 123 8.47 6.18 14.16
N ASP A 124 7.57 5.56 14.93
CA ASP A 124 7.18 4.15 14.75
C ASP A 124 6.61 3.94 13.33
N TYR A 125 5.72 4.83 12.88
CA TYR A 125 5.11 4.77 11.54
C TYR A 125 6.13 4.88 10.40
N ILE A 126 7.07 5.82 10.48
CA ILE A 126 8.14 5.98 9.50
C ILE A 126 9.06 4.75 9.50
N GLY A 127 9.30 4.16 10.68
CA GLY A 127 9.99 2.88 10.80
C GLY A 127 9.29 1.75 10.07
N TYR A 128 7.97 1.62 10.23
CA TYR A 128 7.16 0.62 9.51
C TYR A 128 6.98 0.91 8.01
N SER A 129 7.22 2.16 7.59
CA SER A 129 7.17 2.57 6.19
C SER A 129 8.42 2.11 5.40
N LYS A 130 9.36 1.42 6.06
CA LYS A 130 10.58 0.86 5.45
C LYS A 130 10.77 -0.59 5.87
N LEU A 131 10.84 -1.49 4.91
CA LEU A 131 11.12 -2.90 5.12
C LEU A 131 12.60 -3.18 4.85
N ARG A 132 13.32 -3.66 5.86
CA ARG A 132 14.71 -4.09 5.70
C ARG A 132 14.76 -5.58 5.35
N SER A 133 15.56 -5.92 4.35
CA SER A 133 15.89 -7.31 4.05
C SER A 133 16.58 -7.99 5.23
N LYS A 134 16.52 -9.33 5.27
CA LYS A 134 17.30 -10.17 6.21
C LYS A 134 18.80 -9.89 6.12
N ASP A 135 19.28 -9.53 4.93
CA ASP A 135 20.68 -9.21 4.67
C ASP A 135 21.05 -7.78 5.14
N GLY A 136 20.07 -6.97 5.57
CA GLY A 136 20.25 -5.60 6.07
C GLY A 136 20.60 -4.55 5.00
N ILE A 137 20.92 -4.97 3.78
CA ILE A 137 21.44 -4.10 2.70
C ILE A 137 20.33 -3.42 1.90
N THR A 138 19.24 -4.13 1.58
CA THR A 138 18.15 -3.58 0.76
C THR A 138 17.01 -3.09 1.63
N GLU A 139 16.66 -1.80 1.48
CA GLU A 139 15.44 -1.20 2.02
C GLU A 139 14.36 -1.13 0.93
N THR A 140 13.16 -1.59 1.27
CA THR A 140 11.97 -1.47 0.43
C THR A 140 11.01 -0.47 1.08
N GLU A 141 10.61 0.56 0.34
CA GLU A 141 9.63 1.52 0.81
C GLU A 141 8.21 0.92 0.82
N VAL A 142 7.42 1.31 1.82
CA VAL A 142 6.00 0.98 1.94
C VAL A 142 5.19 2.26 1.78
N ILE A 143 4.18 2.18 0.92
CA ILE A 143 3.31 3.31 0.59
C ILE A 143 1.86 2.98 0.93
N LEU A 144 1.09 4.01 1.25
CA LEU A 144 -0.35 3.89 1.45
C LEU A 144 -1.07 4.17 0.13
N VAL A 145 -1.81 3.18 -0.38
CA VAL A 145 -2.61 3.28 -1.60
C VAL A 145 -4.07 2.93 -1.31
N GLU A 146 -4.98 3.34 -2.18
CA GLU A 146 -6.38 2.90 -2.07
C GLU A 146 -6.49 1.40 -2.44
N ALA A 147 -7.24 0.64 -1.65
CA ALA A 147 -7.54 -0.75 -1.95
C ALA A 147 -8.59 -0.87 -3.05
N LEU A 148 -8.66 -2.03 -3.71
CA LEU A 148 -9.65 -2.26 -4.76
C LEU A 148 -11.05 -2.39 -4.15
N LYS A 149 -12.04 -1.71 -4.74
CA LYS A 149 -13.45 -1.87 -4.41
C LYS A 149 -14.10 -2.83 -5.39
N ASP A 150 -14.95 -3.72 -4.88
CA ASP A 150 -15.79 -4.54 -5.75
C ASP A 150 -16.75 -3.66 -6.56
N VAL A 151 -16.71 -3.78 -7.89
CA VAL A 151 -17.59 -3.05 -8.81
C VAL A 151 -19.00 -3.67 -8.74
N THR A 152 -19.77 -3.28 -7.74
CA THR A 152 -21.22 -3.49 -7.70
C THR A 152 -21.92 -2.13 -7.82
N PRO A 153 -23.07 -2.03 -8.52
CA PRO A 153 -23.72 -0.76 -8.78
C PRO A 153 -24.10 -0.06 -7.47
N GLU A 154 -23.55 1.13 -7.25
CA GLU A 154 -23.70 1.87 -6.00
C GLU A 154 -25.17 2.29 -5.75
N VAL A 155 -25.68 1.93 -4.57
CA VAL A 155 -26.75 2.69 -3.93
C VAL A 155 -26.13 4.01 -3.45
N LYS A 156 -26.50 5.12 -4.08
CA LYS A 156 -26.06 6.49 -3.77
C LYS A 156 -26.00 6.74 -2.25
N ARG A 157 -24.80 6.70 -1.66
CA ARG A 157 -24.57 7.27 -0.32
C ARG A 157 -24.17 8.74 -0.51
N ARG A 158 -24.89 9.63 0.18
CA ARG A 158 -24.57 11.06 0.22
C ARG A 158 -23.22 11.22 0.90
N ALA A 159 -22.25 11.82 0.21
CA ALA A 159 -21.01 12.29 0.83
C ALA A 159 -21.37 13.24 1.98
N HIS A 160 -21.02 12.88 3.21
CA HIS A 160 -21.03 13.83 4.31
C HIS A 160 -19.76 14.67 4.19
N GLU A 161 -19.89 15.88 3.68
CA GLU A 161 -18.84 16.88 3.73
C GLU A 161 -18.48 17.18 5.20
N GLY A 162 -17.20 17.11 5.54
CA GLY A 162 -16.65 17.72 6.76
C GLY A 162 -16.16 16.78 7.86
N VAL A 163 -16.41 15.48 7.79
CA VAL A 163 -15.81 14.50 8.71
C VAL A 163 -14.83 13.64 7.93
N LEU A 164 -13.54 13.72 8.26
CA LEU A 164 -12.54 12.74 7.81
C LEU A 164 -12.98 11.38 8.36
N GLU A 165 -13.71 10.59 7.56
CA GLU A 165 -13.97 9.19 7.87
C GLU A 165 -12.62 8.51 8.12
N ILE A 166 -12.49 7.85 9.27
CA ILE A 166 -11.29 7.10 9.62
C ILE A 166 -11.18 5.95 8.60
N PRO A 167 -10.19 5.97 7.70
CA PRO A 167 -10.10 4.92 6.69
C PRO A 167 -9.74 3.60 7.37
N HIS A 168 -10.34 2.51 6.91
CA HIS A 168 -9.87 1.19 7.30
C HIS A 168 -8.54 0.94 6.60
N ILE A 169 -7.50 0.55 7.33
CA ILE A 169 -6.16 0.34 6.75
C ILE A 169 -5.86 -1.16 6.74
N LEU A 170 -5.75 -1.71 5.54
CA LEU A 170 -5.30 -3.08 5.28
C LEU A 170 -3.78 -3.17 5.40
N VAL A 171 -3.35 -4.26 6.01
CA VAL A 171 -1.95 -4.62 6.16
C VAL A 171 -1.74 -5.98 5.54
N ASN A 172 -0.79 -6.06 4.63
CA ASN A 172 -0.33 -7.32 4.06
C ASN A 172 1.08 -7.61 4.58
N ALA A 173 1.39 -8.89 4.78
CA ALA A 173 2.76 -9.30 5.11
C ALA A 173 3.72 -8.79 4.00
N PRO A 174 4.92 -8.31 4.35
CA PRO A 174 5.58 -8.38 5.66
C PRO A 174 5.42 -7.10 6.51
N VAL A 175 4.46 -6.23 6.19
CA VAL A 175 4.25 -4.98 6.94
C VAL A 175 3.73 -5.29 8.34
N SER A 176 4.20 -4.56 9.35
CA SER A 176 3.78 -4.75 10.74
C SER A 176 2.28 -4.44 10.92
N PRO A 177 1.51 -5.28 11.63
CA PRO A 177 0.10 -5.01 11.94
C PRO A 177 -0.08 -3.80 12.87
N ASP A 178 0.99 -3.31 13.50
CA ASP A 178 0.95 -2.12 14.35
C ASP A 178 1.03 -0.81 13.55
N ALA A 179 1.40 -0.84 12.27
CA ALA A 179 1.57 0.35 11.45
C ALA A 179 0.30 1.20 11.32
N PRO A 180 -0.91 0.62 11.08
CA PRO A 180 -2.16 1.36 11.13
C PRO A 180 -2.39 2.10 12.46
N ASN A 181 -2.12 1.44 13.59
CA ASN A 181 -2.35 2.02 14.91
C ASN A 181 -1.46 3.26 15.13
N CYS A 182 -0.22 3.24 14.65
CA CYS A 182 0.64 4.42 14.64
C CYS A 182 0.09 5.54 13.77
N LEU A 183 -0.38 5.22 12.55
CA LEU A 183 -0.95 6.23 11.65
C LEU A 183 -2.20 6.87 12.24
N LEU A 184 -3.08 6.09 12.85
CA LEU A 184 -4.30 6.57 13.52
C LEU A 184 -3.97 7.45 14.73
N ALA A 185 -2.99 7.06 15.55
CA ALA A 185 -2.51 7.89 16.65
C ALA A 185 -1.94 9.24 16.16
N CYS A 186 -1.17 9.23 15.06
CA CYS A 186 -0.71 10.44 14.40
C CYS A 186 -1.89 11.30 13.93
N GLN A 187 -2.88 10.72 13.28
CA GLN A 187 -4.06 11.43 12.78
C GLN A 187 -4.85 12.09 13.93
N SER A 188 -5.11 11.37 15.02
CA SER A 188 -5.84 11.92 16.17
C SER A 188 -5.08 13.08 16.82
N CYS A 189 -3.77 12.94 17.02
CA CYS A 189 -2.96 14.04 17.57
C CYS A 189 -2.88 15.22 16.60
N TRP A 190 -2.75 14.95 15.30
CA TRP A 190 -2.72 15.99 14.26
C TRP A 190 -4.00 16.80 14.24
N GLN A 191 -5.17 16.14 14.28
CA GLN A 191 -6.47 16.80 14.35
C GLN A 191 -6.60 17.68 15.61
N LEU A 192 -6.14 17.18 16.75
CA LEU A 192 -6.17 17.94 18.01
C LEU A 192 -5.25 19.18 17.94
N LEU A 193 -4.03 19.03 17.43
CA LEU A 193 -3.05 20.11 17.27
C LEU A 193 -3.48 21.14 16.23
N HIS A 194 -4.36 20.77 15.29
CA HIS A 194 -4.93 21.65 14.27
C HIS A 194 -6.38 22.05 14.57
N SER A 195 -6.86 21.83 15.80
CA SER A 195 -8.24 22.15 16.19
C SER A 195 -8.56 23.65 16.16
N ASN A 196 -7.53 24.50 16.23
CA ASN A 196 -7.65 25.95 16.23
C ASN A 196 -6.33 26.62 15.80
N ASP A 197 -6.38 27.92 15.48
CA ASP A 197 -5.24 28.66 14.96
C ASP A 197 -4.09 28.85 15.97
N VAL A 198 -4.39 28.95 17.27
CA VAL A 198 -3.37 29.14 18.32
C VAL A 198 -2.54 27.87 18.49
N MET A 199 -3.18 26.71 18.70
CA MET A 199 -2.48 25.42 18.77
C MET A 199 -1.72 25.13 17.48
N LYS A 200 -2.31 25.43 16.32
CA LYS A 200 -1.65 25.23 15.03
C LYS A 200 -0.39 26.08 14.90
N ALA A 201 -0.45 27.36 15.30
CA ALA A 201 0.69 28.26 15.27
C ALA A 201 1.78 27.83 16.27
N ASP A 202 1.40 27.48 17.50
CA ASP A 202 2.33 27.00 18.53
C ASP A 202 3.00 25.67 18.12
N PHE A 203 2.23 24.72 17.59
CA PHE A 203 2.75 23.46 17.08
C PHE A 203 3.71 23.69 15.91
N ALA A 204 3.34 24.56 14.96
CA ALA A 204 4.23 24.92 13.86
C ALA A 204 5.57 25.50 14.36
N GLN A 205 5.54 26.36 15.39
CA GLN A 205 6.77 26.88 16.00
C GLN A 205 7.64 25.77 16.60
N LEU A 206 7.05 24.79 17.29
CA LEU A 206 7.79 23.66 17.87
C LEU A 206 8.45 22.79 16.78
N ILE A 207 7.72 22.52 15.70
CA ILE A 207 8.21 21.66 14.60
C ILE A 207 9.27 22.38 13.75
N LEU A 208 9.15 23.71 13.55
CA LEU A 208 10.11 24.50 12.78
C LEU A 208 11.53 24.46 13.36
N CYS A 209 11.66 24.25 14.68
CA CYS A 209 12.96 24.10 15.34
C CYS A 209 13.65 22.75 15.06
N ILE A 210 12.99 21.84 14.35
CA ILE A 210 13.47 20.47 14.09
C ILE A 210 13.34 20.15 12.59
N PRO A 211 14.28 20.61 11.75
CA PRO A 211 14.16 20.53 10.30
C PRO A 211 13.97 19.10 9.77
N GLN A 212 14.62 18.12 10.39
CA GLN A 212 14.55 16.70 10.00
C GLN A 212 13.13 16.10 10.15
N LEU A 213 12.32 16.66 11.05
CA LEU A 213 10.94 16.24 11.28
C LEU A 213 10.01 16.63 10.12
N SER A 214 10.36 17.66 9.34
CA SER A 214 9.57 18.10 8.20
C SER A 214 9.37 17.00 7.15
N GLY A 215 10.40 16.19 6.87
CA GLY A 215 10.30 15.06 5.94
C GLY A 215 9.36 13.95 6.44
N TRP A 216 9.38 13.67 7.75
CA TRP A 216 8.47 12.69 8.35
C TRP A 216 7.02 13.17 8.31
N VAL A 217 6.78 14.44 8.65
CA VAL A 217 5.45 15.05 8.57
C VAL A 217 4.96 15.06 7.13
N GLN A 218 5.81 15.41 6.17
CA GLN A 218 5.45 15.39 4.75
C GLN A 218 5.03 13.99 4.28
N LYS A 219 5.80 12.95 4.61
CA LYS A 219 5.45 11.54 4.29
C LYS A 219 4.12 11.15 4.94
N PHE A 220 3.91 11.47 6.21
CA PHE A 220 2.65 11.23 6.91
C PHE A 220 1.45 11.89 6.20
N LEU A 221 1.57 13.15 5.81
CA LEU A 221 0.48 13.88 5.14
C LEU A 221 0.20 13.29 3.75
N ILE A 222 1.25 12.96 3.00
CA ILE A 222 1.16 12.25 1.73
C ILE A 222 0.36 10.95 1.88
N ASP A 223 0.67 10.14 2.89
CA ASP A 223 -0.03 8.88 3.12
C ASP A 223 -1.47 9.11 3.57
N LEU A 224 -1.69 9.97 4.57
CA LEU A 224 -3.01 10.27 5.12
C LEU A 224 -4.01 10.74 4.05
N TYR A 225 -3.54 11.59 3.12
CA TYR A 225 -4.36 12.11 2.03
C TYR A 225 -4.25 11.29 0.74
N ALA A 226 -3.49 10.20 0.74
CA ALA A 226 -3.16 9.41 -0.46
C ALA A 226 -2.70 10.29 -1.65
N SER A 227 -1.99 11.38 -1.40
CA SER A 227 -1.62 12.38 -2.40
C SER A 227 -0.25 12.10 -3.03
N THR A 228 0.06 12.80 -4.13
CA THR A 228 1.39 12.76 -4.74
C THR A 228 2.25 13.92 -4.23
N GLY A 229 3.48 13.61 -3.85
CA GLY A 229 4.48 14.56 -3.34
C GLY A 229 5.56 14.88 -4.36
N THR A 230 6.29 15.98 -4.11
CA THR A 230 7.40 16.43 -4.97
C THR A 230 8.69 15.64 -4.80
N THR A 231 8.85 14.93 -3.69
CA THR A 231 10.07 14.21 -3.28
C THR A 231 10.01 12.69 -3.56
N MET A 232 8.94 12.22 -4.20
CA MET A 232 8.69 10.80 -4.46
C MET A 232 9.51 10.25 -5.62
N THR A 233 9.79 8.95 -5.60
CA THR A 233 10.28 8.24 -6.79
C THR A 233 9.21 8.22 -7.88
N GLN A 234 9.64 8.11 -9.15
CA GLN A 234 8.70 8.06 -10.28
C GLN A 234 7.77 6.84 -10.20
N LEU A 235 8.25 5.73 -9.66
CA LEU A 235 7.46 4.52 -9.45
C LEU A 235 6.37 4.76 -8.39
N GLU A 236 6.73 5.27 -7.21
CA GLU A 236 5.77 5.63 -6.16
C GLU A 236 4.68 6.55 -6.70
N LYS A 237 5.10 7.63 -7.38
CA LYS A 237 4.18 8.63 -7.93
C LYS A 237 3.20 8.00 -8.92
N SER A 238 3.70 7.14 -9.82
CA SER A 238 2.87 6.48 -10.82
C SER A 238 1.86 5.51 -10.19
N VAL A 239 2.28 4.75 -9.18
CA VAL A 239 1.42 3.79 -8.46
C VAL A 239 0.33 4.50 -7.66
N ARG A 240 0.66 5.57 -6.93
CA ARG A 240 -0.34 6.37 -6.19
C ARG A 240 -1.33 7.03 -7.15
N GLN A 241 -0.84 7.58 -8.26
CA GLN A 241 -1.67 8.22 -9.26
C GLN A 241 -2.65 7.22 -9.91
N PHE A 242 -2.19 5.99 -10.19
CA PHE A 242 -3.05 4.90 -10.66
C PHE A 242 -4.15 4.54 -9.65
N ALA A 243 -3.79 4.36 -8.37
CA ALA A 243 -4.76 4.08 -7.32
C ALA A 243 -5.80 5.21 -7.15
N LEU A 244 -5.36 6.47 -7.22
CA LEU A 244 -6.25 7.62 -7.17
C LEU A 244 -7.21 7.66 -8.35
N THR A 245 -6.72 7.47 -9.57
CA THR A 245 -7.54 7.46 -10.78
C THR A 245 -8.57 6.34 -10.75
N LEU A 246 -8.25 5.18 -10.16
CA LEU A 246 -9.18 4.07 -9.98
C LEU A 246 -10.36 4.43 -9.04
N VAL A 247 -10.13 5.25 -8.01
CA VAL A 247 -11.17 5.61 -7.03
C VAL A 247 -12.00 6.83 -7.46
N GLN A 248 -11.45 7.71 -8.29
CA GLN A 248 -12.09 8.97 -8.68
C GLN A 248 -13.26 8.82 -9.67
N GLY A 249 -13.47 7.65 -10.25
CA GLY A 249 -14.56 7.44 -11.20
C GLY A 249 -14.48 6.11 -11.96
N PRO A 250 -15.32 5.92 -13.00
CA PRO A 250 -15.23 4.74 -13.85
C PRO A 250 -13.84 4.65 -14.50
N PRO A 251 -13.38 3.44 -14.86
CA PRO A 251 -12.10 3.27 -15.55
C PRO A 251 -12.06 4.15 -16.81
N THR A 252 -10.90 4.73 -17.11
CA THR A 252 -10.68 5.55 -18.31
C THR A 252 -9.45 5.04 -19.05
N VAL A 253 -9.27 5.42 -20.31
CA VAL A 253 -8.06 5.08 -21.08
C VAL A 253 -6.79 5.58 -20.37
N HIS A 254 -6.89 6.70 -19.65
CA HIS A 254 -5.80 7.25 -18.86
C HIS A 254 -5.30 6.30 -17.75
N LEU A 255 -6.18 5.48 -17.16
CA LEU A 255 -5.79 4.45 -16.19
C LEU A 255 -4.78 3.45 -16.81
N PHE A 256 -5.00 3.09 -18.07
CA PHE A 256 -4.11 2.19 -18.80
C PHE A 256 -2.79 2.86 -19.19
N GLU A 257 -2.79 4.16 -19.51
CA GLU A 257 -1.55 4.92 -19.74
C GLU A 257 -0.67 4.97 -18.47
N GLN A 258 -1.30 5.17 -17.31
CA GLN A 258 -0.63 5.13 -16.01
C GLN A 258 -0.09 3.72 -15.71
N MET A 259 -0.88 2.68 -15.96
CA MET A 259 -0.41 1.29 -15.87
C MET A 259 0.81 1.06 -16.76
N GLY A 260 0.79 1.49 -18.02
CA GLY A 260 1.93 1.40 -18.92
C GLY A 260 3.17 2.14 -18.41
N THR A 261 2.98 3.27 -17.73
CA THR A 261 4.07 4.01 -17.07
C THR A 261 4.65 3.22 -15.88
N ILE A 262 3.81 2.59 -15.07
CA ILE A 262 4.27 1.72 -13.97
C ILE A 262 5.08 0.55 -14.54
N LEU A 263 4.57 -0.15 -15.55
CA LEU A 263 5.21 -1.33 -16.16
C LEU A 263 6.58 -1.03 -16.77
N LYS A 264 6.85 0.21 -17.19
CA LYS A 264 8.19 0.64 -17.66
C LYS A 264 9.22 0.74 -16.54
N HIS A 265 8.79 1.14 -15.34
CA HIS A 265 9.68 1.32 -14.19
C HIS A 265 9.77 0.07 -13.32
N LEU A 266 8.77 -0.82 -13.40
CA LEU A 266 8.64 -2.02 -12.59
C LEU A 266 9.84 -3.00 -12.65
N PRO A 267 10.56 -3.18 -13.77
CA PRO A 267 11.77 -4.04 -13.81
C PRO A 267 12.88 -3.60 -12.86
N HIS A 268 12.92 -2.32 -12.49
CA HIS A 268 13.91 -1.77 -11.58
C HIS A 268 13.49 -1.87 -10.10
N ALA A 269 12.25 -2.30 -9.84
CA ALA A 269 11.76 -2.50 -8.48
C ALA A 269 12.40 -3.75 -7.85
N PRO A 270 12.54 -3.80 -6.51
CA PRO A 270 12.98 -4.99 -5.81
C PRO A 270 12.17 -6.23 -6.23
N SER A 271 12.84 -7.22 -6.81
CA SER A 271 12.20 -8.45 -7.32
C SER A 271 11.74 -9.37 -6.19
N ARG A 272 12.42 -9.31 -5.04
CA ARG A 272 12.05 -10.06 -3.84
C ARG A 272 10.87 -9.37 -3.15
N GLY A 273 9.80 -10.13 -2.91
CA GLY A 273 8.58 -9.65 -2.27
C GLY A 273 7.54 -10.76 -2.17
N TYR A 274 6.42 -10.44 -1.53
CA TYR A 274 5.26 -11.32 -1.41
C TYR A 274 4.12 -10.76 -2.26
N TYR A 275 3.25 -11.65 -2.72
CA TYR A 275 1.95 -11.23 -3.24
C TYR A 275 1.12 -10.66 -2.10
N LEU A 276 0.30 -9.67 -2.44
CA LEU A 276 -0.67 -9.09 -1.52
C LEU A 276 -1.79 -10.11 -1.27
N GLU A 277 -2.11 -10.43 -0.02
CA GLU A 277 -3.18 -11.41 0.31
C GLU A 277 -4.57 -10.76 0.28
N ASN A 278 -4.66 -9.49 0.73
CA ASN A 278 -5.90 -8.73 0.82
C ASN A 278 -5.82 -7.48 -0.08
N VAL A 279 -6.10 -7.65 -1.37
CA VAL A 279 -6.05 -6.57 -2.38
C VAL A 279 -7.41 -5.89 -2.56
N SER A 280 -8.48 -6.66 -2.44
CA SER A 280 -9.86 -6.21 -2.45
C SER A 280 -10.54 -6.52 -1.11
N LEU A 281 -11.33 -5.59 -0.62
CA LEU A 281 -12.31 -5.86 0.43
C LEU A 281 -13.69 -5.47 -0.08
N GLY A 282 -14.69 -6.29 0.28
CA GLY A 282 -16.08 -6.03 -0.03
C GLY A 282 -16.62 -4.74 0.62
N GLN A 283 -17.89 -4.45 0.31
CA GLN A 283 -18.63 -3.22 0.62
C GLN A 283 -18.37 -2.60 2.01
N THR A 284 -17.33 -1.78 2.14
CA THR A 284 -17.10 -0.92 3.31
C THR A 284 -16.54 0.44 2.88
N ALA A 285 -16.40 1.36 3.83
CA ALA A 285 -15.93 2.74 3.67
C ALA A 285 -14.56 2.84 2.95
N ARG A 286 -13.98 4.04 2.81
CA ARG A 286 -12.65 4.23 2.23
C ARG A 286 -11.63 3.26 2.85
N VAL A 287 -11.09 2.34 2.04
CA VAL A 287 -10.11 1.33 2.47
C VAL A 287 -8.75 1.68 1.87
N LEU A 288 -7.77 1.91 2.73
CA LEU A 288 -6.38 2.11 2.35
C LEU A 288 -5.59 0.82 2.58
N MET A 289 -4.50 0.64 1.86
CA MET A 289 -3.64 -0.54 1.95
C MET A 289 -2.18 -0.10 2.02
N LEU A 290 -1.46 -0.62 3.02
CA LEU A 290 -0.02 -0.50 3.09
C LEU A 290 0.61 -1.49 2.12
N MET A 291 1.18 -0.98 1.04
CA MET A 291 1.75 -1.76 -0.05
C MET A 291 3.27 -1.55 -0.16
N PRO A 292 4.08 -2.62 -0.05
CA PRO A 292 5.51 -2.57 -0.37
C PRO A 292 5.75 -2.24 -1.84
N LEU A 293 6.66 -1.32 -2.16
CA LEU A 293 7.10 -1.01 -3.52
C LEU A 293 8.03 -2.10 -4.07
N THR A 294 7.50 -3.32 -4.22
CA THR A 294 8.18 -4.47 -4.83
C THR A 294 7.54 -4.82 -6.16
N LYS A 295 8.31 -5.51 -7.03
CA LYS A 295 7.81 -5.99 -8.32
C LYS A 295 6.51 -6.80 -8.15
N ARG A 296 6.52 -7.77 -7.24
CA ARG A 296 5.39 -8.69 -6.99
C ARG A 296 4.16 -8.01 -6.45
N ALA A 297 4.30 -7.14 -5.45
CA ALA A 297 3.15 -6.47 -4.85
C ALA A 297 2.47 -5.54 -5.88
N ILE A 298 3.25 -4.77 -6.64
CA ILE A 298 2.73 -3.87 -7.67
C ILE A 298 2.11 -4.67 -8.82
N LEU A 299 2.78 -5.73 -9.31
CA LEU A 299 2.23 -6.58 -10.36
C LEU A 299 0.90 -7.22 -9.92
N HIS A 300 0.83 -7.73 -8.69
CA HIS A 300 -0.40 -8.30 -8.15
C HIS A 300 -1.51 -7.27 -8.08
N TYR A 301 -1.23 -6.05 -7.61
CA TYR A 301 -2.19 -4.96 -7.56
C TYR A 301 -2.75 -4.61 -8.95
N LEU A 302 -1.90 -4.52 -9.97
CA LEU A 302 -2.32 -4.24 -11.35
C LEU A 302 -3.16 -5.38 -11.93
N VAL A 303 -2.75 -6.64 -11.75
CA VAL A 303 -3.46 -7.82 -12.26
C VAL A 303 -4.83 -7.95 -11.60
N GLN A 304 -4.91 -7.78 -10.28
CA GLN A 304 -6.19 -7.81 -9.56
C GLN A 304 -7.12 -6.68 -10.00
N THR A 305 -6.57 -5.49 -10.28
CA THR A 305 -7.37 -4.39 -10.85
C THR A 305 -8.01 -4.83 -12.18
N LEU A 306 -7.24 -5.44 -13.08
CA LEU A 306 -7.76 -5.91 -14.36
C LEU A 306 -8.79 -7.03 -14.19
N ILE A 307 -8.58 -7.98 -13.27
CA ILE A 307 -9.56 -9.02 -12.97
C ILE A 307 -10.87 -8.39 -12.49
N VAL A 308 -10.82 -7.45 -11.54
CA VAL A 308 -12.01 -6.73 -11.02
C VAL A 308 -12.75 -5.98 -12.14
N LEU A 309 -12.02 -5.40 -13.11
CA LEU A 309 -12.64 -4.69 -14.24
C LEU A 309 -13.23 -5.62 -15.31
N LEU A 310 -12.60 -6.78 -15.55
CA LEU A 310 -12.97 -7.69 -16.64
C LEU A 310 -13.98 -8.76 -16.20
N LYS A 311 -13.92 -9.21 -14.95
CA LYS A 311 -14.79 -10.29 -14.42
C LYS A 311 -16.29 -9.98 -14.53
N PRO A 312 -16.79 -8.75 -14.28
CA PRO A 312 -18.21 -8.43 -14.49
C PRO A 312 -18.68 -8.65 -15.94
N LYS A 313 -17.79 -8.56 -16.93
CA LYS A 313 -18.12 -8.79 -18.34
C LYS A 313 -18.34 -10.25 -18.70
N LEU A 314 -18.04 -11.20 -17.81
CA LEU A 314 -18.40 -12.60 -18.00
C LEU A 314 -19.92 -12.84 -18.02
N ILE A 315 -20.70 -11.92 -17.44
CA ILE A 315 -22.17 -11.97 -17.42
C ILE A 315 -22.75 -11.68 -18.81
N ASP A 316 -22.00 -11.01 -19.69
CA ASP A 316 -22.46 -10.70 -21.03
C ASP A 316 -22.54 -11.97 -21.90
N VAL A 317 -23.71 -12.17 -22.52
CA VAL A 317 -23.97 -13.29 -23.42
C VAL A 317 -23.02 -13.26 -24.62
N GLU A 318 -22.58 -12.07 -25.06
CA GLU A 318 -21.70 -11.88 -26.22
C GLU A 318 -20.21 -11.70 -25.86
N CYS A 319 -19.83 -11.96 -24.61
CA CYS A 319 -18.44 -11.75 -24.17
C CYS A 319 -17.41 -12.48 -25.08
N SER A 320 -16.33 -11.83 -25.48
CA SER A 320 -15.45 -12.37 -26.54
C SER A 320 -14.53 -13.51 -26.06
N SER A 321 -14.07 -14.38 -26.98
CA SER A 321 -13.03 -15.37 -26.63
C SER A 321 -11.72 -14.71 -26.18
N SER A 322 -11.43 -13.51 -26.69
CA SER A 322 -10.33 -12.64 -26.24
C SER A 322 -10.44 -12.33 -24.75
N LEU A 323 -11.62 -11.90 -24.29
CA LEU A 323 -11.88 -11.60 -22.88
C LEU A 323 -11.65 -12.83 -22.00
N LEU A 324 -12.25 -13.97 -22.39
CA LEU A 324 -12.11 -15.23 -21.66
C LEU A 324 -10.65 -15.65 -21.55
N GLY A 325 -9.90 -15.63 -22.66
CA GLY A 325 -8.48 -15.98 -22.67
C GLY A 325 -7.61 -15.01 -21.86
N ASN A 326 -7.88 -13.71 -21.94
CA ASN A 326 -7.15 -12.71 -21.15
C ASN A 326 -7.40 -12.87 -19.65
N LEU A 327 -8.63 -13.20 -19.24
CA LEU A 327 -8.93 -13.53 -17.85
C LEU A 327 -8.22 -14.81 -17.40
N LEU A 328 -8.17 -15.86 -18.24
CA LEU A 328 -7.39 -17.07 -17.92
C LEU A 328 -5.92 -16.75 -17.69
N VAL A 329 -5.32 -15.88 -18.52
CA VAL A 329 -3.92 -15.46 -18.36
C VAL A 329 -3.72 -14.76 -17.02
N LEU A 330 -4.58 -13.78 -16.69
CA LEU A 330 -4.49 -13.00 -15.45
C LEU A 330 -4.70 -13.85 -14.19
N SER A 331 -5.64 -14.81 -14.23
CA SER A 331 -5.98 -15.69 -13.09
C SER A 331 -4.82 -16.58 -12.63
N GLN A 332 -3.79 -16.78 -13.46
CA GLN A 332 -2.62 -17.58 -13.11
C GLN A 332 -1.79 -16.97 -11.97
N LEU A 333 -1.80 -15.64 -11.80
CA LEU A 333 -0.97 -14.99 -10.78
C LEU A 333 -1.38 -15.34 -9.35
N ASN A 334 -2.69 -15.44 -9.13
CA ASN A 334 -3.27 -15.69 -7.82
C ASN A 334 -3.87 -17.09 -7.73
N TRP A 335 -3.35 -18.04 -8.50
CA TRP A 335 -3.79 -19.44 -8.43
C TRP A 335 -3.44 -20.03 -7.05
N PRO A 336 -4.34 -20.77 -6.38
CA PRO A 336 -5.66 -21.24 -6.82
C PRO A 336 -6.85 -20.34 -6.44
N HIS A 337 -6.63 -19.15 -5.87
CA HIS A 337 -7.72 -18.27 -5.42
C HIS A 337 -8.69 -17.85 -6.54
N GLU A 338 -8.25 -17.85 -7.79
CA GLU A 338 -9.09 -17.54 -8.96
C GLU A 338 -9.74 -18.77 -9.62
N SER A 339 -9.71 -19.95 -8.99
CA SER A 339 -10.25 -21.20 -9.58
C SER A 339 -11.72 -21.08 -9.98
N THR A 340 -12.57 -20.45 -9.15
CA THR A 340 -13.99 -20.25 -9.46
C THR A 340 -14.19 -19.40 -10.72
N THR A 341 -13.37 -18.36 -10.92
CA THR A 341 -13.41 -17.54 -12.13
C THR A 341 -13.07 -18.40 -13.36
N VAL A 342 -12.05 -19.25 -13.25
CA VAL A 342 -11.61 -20.16 -14.31
C VAL A 342 -12.67 -21.21 -14.65
N GLU A 343 -13.33 -21.80 -13.65
CA GLU A 343 -14.45 -22.73 -13.83
C GLU A 343 -15.59 -22.08 -14.63
N ILE A 344 -15.99 -20.87 -14.27
CA ILE A 344 -17.02 -20.09 -14.99
C ILE A 344 -16.61 -19.89 -16.46
N ILE A 345 -15.35 -19.54 -16.73
CA ILE A 345 -14.84 -19.36 -18.08
C ILE A 345 -14.98 -20.66 -18.89
N PHE A 346 -14.61 -21.80 -18.32
CA PHE A 346 -14.73 -23.08 -19.01
C PHE A 346 -16.19 -23.49 -19.25
N GLU A 347 -17.12 -23.19 -18.34
CA GLU A 347 -18.56 -23.40 -18.58
C GLU A 347 -19.09 -22.54 -19.72
N ILE A 348 -18.63 -21.29 -19.84
CA ILE A 348 -18.96 -20.42 -20.97
C ILE A 348 -18.42 -21.01 -22.29
N ILE A 349 -17.18 -21.49 -22.31
CA ILE A 349 -16.56 -22.12 -23.48
C ILE A 349 -17.36 -23.36 -23.93
N LYS A 350 -17.71 -24.25 -22.98
CA LYS A 350 -18.54 -25.44 -23.25
C LYS A 350 -19.88 -25.06 -23.87
N THR A 351 -20.55 -24.07 -23.27
CA THR A 351 -21.87 -23.61 -23.73
C THR A 351 -21.81 -23.05 -25.15
N ARG A 352 -20.78 -22.25 -25.47
CA ARG A 352 -20.62 -21.61 -26.78
C ARG A 352 -20.07 -22.54 -27.85
N ARG A 353 -19.45 -23.66 -27.46
CA ARG A 353 -18.83 -24.65 -28.35
C ARG A 353 -17.75 -24.09 -29.29
N LEU A 354 -17.23 -22.91 -28.98
CA LEU A 354 -16.19 -22.25 -29.73
C LEU A 354 -15.34 -21.41 -28.79
N PHE A 355 -14.03 -21.57 -28.88
CA PHE A 355 -13.07 -20.72 -28.21
C PHE A 355 -11.83 -20.54 -29.07
N ALA A 356 -11.52 -19.28 -29.38
CA ALA A 356 -10.33 -18.90 -30.14
C ALA A 356 -9.47 -17.94 -29.33
N TYR A 357 -8.23 -18.34 -29.03
CA TYR A 357 -7.30 -17.52 -28.28
C TYR A 357 -5.86 -17.69 -28.79
N LEU A 358 -5.44 -16.74 -29.63
CA LEU A 358 -4.16 -16.80 -30.31
C LEU A 358 -2.96 -16.54 -29.39
N HIS A 359 -3.19 -16.09 -28.17
CA HIS A 359 -2.13 -15.83 -27.20
C HIS A 359 -1.93 -17.00 -26.21
N PHE A 360 -2.68 -18.10 -26.37
CA PHE A 360 -2.59 -19.28 -25.51
C PHE A 360 -1.16 -19.77 -25.37
N THR A 361 -0.47 -19.98 -26.49
CA THR A 361 0.89 -20.57 -26.50
C THR A 361 1.97 -19.64 -25.96
N ASN A 362 1.66 -18.35 -25.78
CA ASN A 362 2.59 -17.39 -25.22
C ASN A 362 2.45 -17.29 -23.70
N TYR A 363 1.21 -17.34 -23.18
CA TYR A 363 0.94 -16.91 -21.81
C TYR A 363 0.23 -17.92 -20.91
N VAL A 364 -0.34 -19.03 -21.41
CA VAL A 364 -1.03 -20.01 -20.56
C VAL A 364 -0.09 -21.16 -20.22
N ILE A 365 0.40 -21.16 -18.98
CA ILE A 365 1.39 -22.12 -18.46
C ILE A 365 0.91 -22.89 -17.21
N GLN A 366 -0.18 -22.46 -16.57
CA GLN A 366 -0.70 -23.11 -15.36
C GLN A 366 -1.23 -24.53 -15.67
N ALA A 367 -0.66 -25.54 -15.02
CA ALA A 367 -0.90 -26.95 -15.31
C ALA A 367 -2.39 -27.34 -15.26
N GLU A 368 -3.11 -26.91 -14.23
CA GLU A 368 -4.53 -27.21 -14.04
C GLU A 368 -5.41 -26.59 -15.15
N ILE A 369 -5.09 -25.37 -15.59
CA ILE A 369 -5.79 -24.73 -16.73
C ILE A 369 -5.51 -25.50 -18.03
N ILE A 370 -4.25 -25.91 -18.25
CA ILE A 370 -3.86 -26.69 -19.44
C ILE A 370 -4.55 -28.06 -19.45
N GLU A 371 -4.67 -28.71 -18.29
CA GLU A 371 -5.38 -29.98 -18.12
C GLU A 371 -6.85 -29.83 -18.48
N GLU A 372 -7.52 -28.76 -18.05
CA GLU A 372 -8.91 -28.49 -18.43
C GLU A 372 -9.10 -28.32 -19.95
N PHE A 373 -8.16 -27.66 -20.65
CA PHE A 373 -8.19 -27.62 -22.13
C PHE A 373 -8.02 -29.00 -22.76
N MET A 374 -7.14 -29.85 -22.20
CA MET A 374 -6.96 -31.22 -22.67
C MET A 374 -8.22 -32.08 -22.41
N HIS A 375 -8.86 -31.88 -21.25
CA HIS A 375 -10.10 -32.54 -20.89
C HIS A 375 -11.24 -32.15 -21.84
N LEU A 376 -11.44 -30.85 -22.09
CA LEU A 376 -12.41 -30.33 -23.05
C LEU A 376 -12.21 -30.91 -24.44
N TRP A 377 -10.98 -30.91 -24.94
CA TRP A 377 -10.67 -31.43 -26.27
C TRP A 377 -10.95 -32.93 -26.39
N THR A 378 -10.74 -33.70 -25.31
CA THR A 378 -10.92 -35.16 -25.30
C THR A 378 -12.38 -35.58 -25.13
N HIS A 379 -13.12 -34.89 -24.26
CA HIS A 379 -14.45 -35.32 -23.81
C HIS A 379 -15.61 -34.48 -24.38
N SER A 380 -15.32 -33.36 -25.04
CA SER A 380 -16.33 -32.46 -25.62
C SER A 380 -16.01 -32.19 -27.11
N PRO A 381 -16.13 -33.19 -28.00
CA PRO A 381 -15.75 -33.09 -29.41
C PRO A 381 -16.52 -32.02 -30.20
N GLU A 382 -17.66 -31.58 -29.68
CA GLU A 382 -18.47 -30.48 -30.21
C GLU A 382 -17.85 -29.09 -29.99
N VAL A 383 -16.91 -28.95 -29.04
CA VAL A 383 -16.24 -27.69 -28.74
C VAL A 383 -15.06 -27.50 -29.69
N LYS A 384 -15.09 -26.43 -30.49
CA LYS A 384 -13.99 -26.04 -31.37
C LYS A 384 -12.99 -25.16 -30.63
N LEU A 385 -11.74 -25.60 -30.56
CA LEU A 385 -10.63 -24.87 -29.94
C LEU A 385 -9.64 -24.39 -31.00
N GLU A 386 -9.41 -23.08 -31.06
CA GLU A 386 -8.43 -22.44 -31.94
C GLU A 386 -7.33 -21.79 -31.09
N LEU A 387 -6.28 -22.56 -30.78
CA LEU A 387 -5.10 -22.11 -30.04
C LEU A 387 -3.97 -21.88 -31.04
N ALA A 388 -3.38 -20.69 -31.10
CA ALA A 388 -2.34 -20.41 -32.11
C ALA A 388 -1.06 -21.19 -31.87
N MET A 389 -0.39 -21.58 -32.95
CA MET A 389 0.97 -22.12 -32.93
C MET A 389 2.01 -21.00 -32.83
N PRO A 390 3.08 -21.13 -32.03
CA PRO A 390 4.19 -20.20 -32.09
C PRO A 390 4.84 -20.25 -33.49
N GLN A 391 4.82 -19.11 -34.17
CA GLN A 391 5.55 -18.73 -35.40
C GLN A 391 6.29 -19.86 -36.17
N GLN A 392 5.54 -20.73 -36.85
CA GLN A 392 6.02 -21.45 -38.04
C GLN A 392 5.28 -21.04 -39.32
N SER A 393 4.42 -20.02 -39.28
CA SER A 393 3.52 -19.66 -40.40
C SER A 393 3.99 -18.49 -41.28
N LEU A 394 5.21 -17.97 -41.11
CA LEU A 394 5.78 -16.95 -42.01
C LEU A 394 6.94 -17.44 -42.89
N ALA A 395 7.41 -18.70 -42.72
CA ALA A 395 8.57 -19.21 -43.44
C ALA A 395 8.29 -20.22 -44.56
N THR A 396 7.04 -20.64 -44.79
CA THR A 396 6.75 -21.54 -45.92
C THR A 396 5.45 -21.17 -46.62
N GLY A 397 5.58 -20.40 -47.70
CA GLY A 397 4.54 -20.19 -48.72
C GLY A 397 4.19 -21.46 -49.52
N ALA A 398 4.08 -22.61 -48.86
CA ALA A 398 3.76 -23.87 -49.50
C ALA A 398 3.04 -24.81 -48.53
N ARG A 399 1.71 -24.72 -48.45
CA ARG A 399 0.84 -25.86 -48.16
C ARG A 399 -0.55 -25.63 -48.74
N ARG A 400 -0.60 -25.67 -50.07
CA ARG A 400 -1.77 -26.21 -50.77
C ARG A 400 -1.64 -27.75 -50.75
N ILE A 401 -2.78 -28.43 -50.58
CA ILE A 401 -3.08 -29.86 -50.88
C ILE A 401 -3.19 -30.81 -49.67
N GLY A 402 -4.38 -31.45 -49.55
CA GLY A 402 -4.55 -32.78 -48.94
C GLY A 402 -5.83 -33.02 -48.13
N THR A 403 -6.98 -33.30 -48.77
CA THR A 403 -8.28 -33.62 -48.12
C THR A 403 -8.39 -35.04 -47.53
N ARG A 404 -7.28 -35.70 -47.21
CA ARG A 404 -7.25 -36.98 -46.48
C ARG A 404 -6.13 -36.95 -45.44
N GLY A 405 -6.49 -36.77 -44.17
CA GLY A 405 -5.54 -36.75 -43.06
C GLY A 405 -5.41 -35.40 -42.32
N ALA A 406 -6.15 -34.37 -42.74
CA ALA A 406 -6.18 -33.06 -42.06
C ALA A 406 -6.50 -33.20 -40.56
N ASP A 407 -7.47 -34.06 -40.20
CA ASP A 407 -7.85 -34.27 -38.80
C ASP A 407 -6.73 -34.92 -37.96
N LYS A 408 -5.90 -35.79 -38.55
CA LYS A 408 -4.77 -36.39 -37.81
C LYS A 408 -3.68 -35.34 -37.53
N GLY A 409 -3.42 -34.44 -38.48
CA GLY A 409 -2.49 -33.32 -38.28
C GLY A 409 -2.96 -32.40 -37.15
N VAL A 410 -4.22 -31.99 -37.19
CA VAL A 410 -4.83 -31.13 -36.15
C VAL A 410 -4.76 -31.78 -34.76
N LYS A 411 -4.96 -33.10 -34.65
CA LYS A 411 -4.86 -33.80 -33.36
C LYS A 411 -3.44 -33.84 -32.79
N GLU A 412 -2.43 -34.06 -33.63
CA GLU A 412 -1.04 -34.07 -33.18
C GLU A 412 -0.54 -32.65 -32.89
N ASP A 413 -0.96 -31.65 -33.67
CA ASP A 413 -0.64 -30.24 -33.43
C ASP A 413 -1.18 -29.77 -32.08
N PHE A 414 -2.44 -30.10 -31.74
CA PHE A 414 -3.03 -29.76 -30.44
C PHE A 414 -2.26 -30.42 -29.29
N LYS A 415 -1.98 -31.73 -29.38
CA LYS A 415 -1.20 -32.43 -28.36
C LYS A 415 0.21 -31.83 -28.20
N GLN A 416 0.82 -31.39 -29.29
CA GLN A 416 2.11 -30.73 -29.26
C GLN A 416 2.03 -29.38 -28.53
N ILE A 417 1.01 -28.56 -28.81
CA ILE A 417 0.75 -27.31 -28.08
C ILE A 417 0.63 -27.58 -26.57
N ILE A 418 -0.19 -28.55 -26.17
CA ILE A 418 -0.40 -28.90 -24.77
C ILE A 418 0.92 -29.35 -24.12
N ARG A 419 1.67 -30.25 -24.75
CA ARG A 419 2.98 -30.68 -24.23
C ARG A 419 3.96 -29.52 -24.06
N GLN A 420 3.99 -28.58 -25.01
CA GLN A 420 4.85 -27.40 -24.93
C GLN A 420 4.48 -26.50 -23.76
N GLN A 421 3.17 -26.28 -23.51
CA GLN A 421 2.76 -25.45 -22.37
C GLN A 421 2.98 -26.14 -21.03
N VAL A 422 2.75 -27.46 -20.92
CA VAL A 422 3.09 -28.23 -19.71
C VAL A 422 4.58 -28.15 -19.41
N ALA A 423 5.45 -28.19 -20.44
CA ALA A 423 6.89 -28.05 -20.24
C ALA A 423 7.31 -26.68 -19.69
N ARG A 424 6.44 -25.66 -19.83
CA ARG A 424 6.64 -24.28 -19.35
C ARG A 424 5.98 -24.01 -18.01
N SER A 425 5.39 -25.01 -17.35
CA SER A 425 4.65 -24.79 -16.09
C SER A 425 5.50 -24.25 -14.93
N ASN A 426 6.82 -24.32 -15.04
CA ASN A 426 7.78 -23.78 -14.07
C ASN A 426 8.40 -22.44 -14.52
N ASP A 427 7.98 -21.87 -15.64
CA ASP A 427 8.43 -20.55 -16.09
C ASP A 427 8.01 -19.48 -15.06
N ASP A 428 8.75 -18.37 -15.00
CA ASP A 428 8.45 -17.28 -14.07
C ASP A 428 7.16 -16.55 -14.48
N ILE A 429 6.08 -16.78 -13.71
CA ILE A 429 4.78 -16.16 -13.94
C ILE A 429 4.81 -14.63 -13.81
N ASP A 430 5.68 -14.07 -12.97
CA ASP A 430 5.81 -12.62 -12.79
C ASP A 430 6.36 -11.98 -14.07
N GLU A 431 7.38 -12.58 -14.69
CA GLU A 431 7.94 -12.10 -15.96
C GLU A 431 6.95 -12.30 -17.12
N LEU A 432 6.27 -13.45 -17.14
CA LEU A 432 5.31 -13.77 -18.18
C LEU A 432 4.13 -12.79 -18.18
N LEU A 433 3.59 -12.46 -17.00
CA LEU A 433 2.51 -11.48 -16.89
C LEU A 433 2.98 -10.05 -17.12
N LEU A 434 4.19 -9.70 -16.70
CA LEU A 434 4.78 -8.41 -17.04
C LEU A 434 4.82 -8.23 -18.58
N GLN A 435 5.29 -9.24 -19.31
CA GLN A 435 5.31 -9.22 -20.77
C GLN A 435 3.90 -9.15 -21.35
N PHE A 436 2.96 -9.93 -20.83
CA PHE A 436 1.55 -9.89 -21.25
C PHE A 436 0.96 -8.49 -21.13
N LEU A 437 1.09 -7.85 -19.97
CA LEU A 437 0.56 -6.51 -19.72
C LEU A 437 1.20 -5.44 -20.60
N GLN A 438 2.49 -5.59 -20.92
CA GLN A 438 3.20 -4.68 -21.82
C GLN A 438 2.79 -4.85 -23.29
N GLN A 439 2.60 -6.09 -23.75
CA GLN A 439 2.34 -6.37 -25.17
C GLN A 439 0.85 -6.29 -25.53
N GLN A 440 -0.05 -6.63 -24.60
CA GLN A 440 -1.49 -6.76 -24.85
C GLN A 440 -2.31 -5.57 -24.31
N GLN A 441 -1.66 -4.44 -23.99
CA GLN A 441 -2.31 -3.27 -23.41
C GLN A 441 -3.52 -2.78 -24.23
N VAL A 442 -3.40 -2.71 -25.56
CA VAL A 442 -4.48 -2.27 -26.45
C VAL A 442 -5.69 -3.20 -26.39
N MET A 443 -5.43 -4.52 -26.38
CA MET A 443 -6.48 -5.54 -26.29
C MET A 443 -7.18 -5.52 -24.93
N LEU A 444 -6.44 -5.26 -23.84
CA LEU A 444 -7.02 -5.11 -22.51
C LEU A 444 -7.91 -3.86 -22.42
N VAL A 445 -7.49 -2.74 -23.02
CA VAL A 445 -8.30 -1.52 -23.14
C VAL A 445 -9.61 -1.82 -23.90
N GLN A 446 -9.51 -2.47 -25.05
CA GLN A 446 -10.68 -2.90 -25.84
C GLN A 446 -11.61 -3.78 -25.01
N ASN A 447 -11.09 -4.81 -24.36
CA ASN A 447 -11.92 -5.67 -23.51
C ASN A 447 -12.60 -4.92 -22.36
N VAL A 448 -12.02 -3.83 -21.83
CA VAL A 448 -12.66 -3.01 -20.79
C VAL A 448 -13.68 -2.02 -21.35
N PHE A 449 -13.45 -1.41 -22.52
CA PHE A 449 -14.31 -0.33 -23.03
C PHE A 449 -15.28 -0.72 -24.14
N ASP A 450 -15.00 -1.79 -24.89
CA ASP A 450 -15.91 -2.27 -25.91
C ASP A 450 -17.18 -2.83 -25.26
N LYS A 451 -18.31 -2.46 -25.85
CA LYS A 451 -19.65 -2.87 -25.41
C LYS A 451 -20.00 -4.22 -25.98
#